data_AF-A0A5S4TER2-F1
#
_entry.id   AF-A0A5S4TER2-F1
#
_cell.length_a   1.000
_cell.length_b   1.000
_cell.length_c   1.000
_cell.angle_alpha   90.00
_cell.angle_beta   90.00
_cell.angle_gamma   90.00
#
_symmetry.space_group_name_H-M   'P 1'
#
loop_
_entity.id
_entity.type
_entity.pdbx_description
1 polymer ?
#
loop_
_entity_poly.entity_id
_entity_poly.type
_entity_poly.pdbx_seq_one_letter_code
_entity_poly.pdbx_strand_id
1 'polypeptide(L)' 'MSQYGPVAKGRPAWNVGKQVGAKRVLKVKQIWLIWFFLDREGRMRDRALFDFAIDSKLRGCDL' A
#
# COMPACT_ATOMS: atom_id res chain seq x y z
N MET A 1 9.45 -23.94 0.39
CA MET A 1 10.38 -22.90 -0.09
C MET A 1 9.58 -21.84 -0.80
N SER A 2 9.69 -20.59 -0.33
CA SER A 2 8.83 -19.46 -0.71
C SER A 2 8.87 -19.18 -2.22
N GLN A 3 7.71 -19.15 -2.87
CA GLN A 3 7.54 -19.04 -4.33
C GLN A 3 7.79 -17.61 -4.88
N TYR A 4 8.37 -16.72 -4.08
CA TYR A 4 8.79 -15.38 -4.51
C TYR A 4 10.22 -15.42 -5.04
N GLY A 5 10.41 -16.04 -6.21
CA GLY A 5 11.66 -15.95 -6.97
C GLY A 5 11.94 -14.53 -7.46
N PRO A 6 13.18 -14.20 -7.85
CA PRO A 6 13.63 -12.84 -8.13
C PRO A 6 13.09 -12.34 -9.49
N VAL A 7 11.84 -11.89 -9.53
CA VAL A 7 11.28 -11.22 -10.72
C VAL A 7 11.60 -9.73 -10.64
N ALA A 8 12.80 -9.34 -11.11
CA ALA A 8 13.06 -8.01 -11.67
C ALA A 8 14.47 -7.84 -12.29
N LYS A 9 15.07 -8.86 -12.91
CA LYS A 9 16.24 -8.62 -13.76
C LYS A 9 15.77 -8.07 -15.12
N GLY A 10 15.46 -6.77 -15.18
CA GLY A 10 15.27 -6.05 -16.45
C GLY A 10 13.93 -5.37 -16.71
N ARG A 11 12.99 -5.34 -15.75
CA ARG A 11 11.82 -4.45 -15.86
C ARG A 11 12.18 -3.10 -15.25
N PRO A 12 12.14 -1.99 -16.02
CA PRO A 12 12.29 -0.67 -15.43
C PRO A 12 11.22 -0.50 -14.35
N ALA A 13 11.59 0.13 -13.24
CA ALA A 13 10.64 0.46 -12.20
C ALA A 13 9.46 1.21 -12.82
N TRP A 14 8.23 0.93 -12.39
CA TRP A 14 7.00 1.52 -12.96
C TRP A 14 6.98 3.07 -12.92
N ASN A 15 7.85 3.64 -12.09
CA ASN A 15 8.06 5.06 -11.86
C ASN A 15 9.38 5.60 -12.42
N VAL A 16 10.12 4.86 -13.25
CA VAL A 16 11.38 5.36 -13.84
C VAL A 16 11.12 6.66 -14.63
N GLY A 17 11.86 7.71 -14.33
CA GLY A 17 11.69 9.04 -14.93
C GLY A 17 10.46 9.83 -14.47
N LYS A 18 9.65 9.31 -13.54
CA LYS A 18 8.49 10.03 -12.97
C LYS A 18 8.81 10.49 -11.56
N GLN A 19 8.97 11.81 -11.38
CA GLN A 19 9.02 12.43 -10.05
C GLN A 19 7.64 12.30 -9.40
N VAL A 20 7.45 11.23 -8.62
CA VAL A 20 6.23 11.03 -7.82
C VAL A 20 6.28 12.04 -6.68
N GLY A 21 5.66 13.21 -6.89
CA GLY A 21 5.50 14.21 -5.84
C GLY A 21 4.73 13.63 -4.64
N ALA A 22 4.78 14.35 -3.51
CA ALA A 22 4.05 13.96 -2.31
C ALA A 22 2.57 13.69 -2.65
N LYS A 23 2.17 12.41 -2.51
CA LYS A 23 0.77 12.03 -2.74
C LYS A 23 -0.06 12.72 -1.67
N ARG A 24 -1.19 13.32 -2.05
CA ARG A 24 -2.11 13.95 -1.08
C ARG A 24 -2.44 12.93 0.00
N VAL A 25 -2.30 13.36 1.26
CA VAL A 25 -2.66 12.56 2.42
C VAL A 25 -4.14 12.17 2.29
N LEU A 26 -4.44 10.89 2.51
CA LEU A 26 -5.82 10.41 2.50
C LEU A 26 -6.57 11.08 3.64
N LYS A 27 -7.76 11.61 3.36
CA LYS A 27 -8.64 12.13 4.41
C LYS A 27 -9.15 10.96 5.27
N VAL A 28 -9.36 11.18 6.57
CA VAL A 28 -9.92 10.17 7.49
C VAL A 28 -11.22 9.55 6.95
N LYS A 29 -12.08 10.36 6.34
CA LYS A 29 -13.31 9.89 5.67
C LYS A 29 -13.05 8.89 4.53
N GLN A 30 -11.96 9.06 3.78
CA GLN A 30 -11.60 8.15 2.69
C GLN A 30 -11.02 6.83 3.23
N ILE A 31 -10.23 6.89 4.30
CA ILE A 31 -9.72 5.70 4.99
C ILE A 31 -10.89 4.86 5.50
N TRP A 32 -11.84 5.50 6.18
CA TRP A 32 -13.03 4.82 6.69
C TRP A 32 -13.87 4.18 5.58
N LEU A 33 -14.02 4.88 4.45
CA LEU A 33 -14.75 4.35 3.29
C LEU A 33 -14.08 3.08 2.75
N ILE A 34 -12.76 3.09 2.54
CA ILE A 34 -12.00 1.93 2.04
C ILE A 34 -12.12 0.77 3.02
N TRP A 35 -11.97 1.04 4.31
CA TRP A 35 -12.07 0.04 5.36
C TRP A 35 -13.46 -0.60 5.39
N PHE A 36 -14.52 0.20 5.30
CA PHE A 36 -15.90 -0.28 5.23
C PHE A 36 -16.13 -1.19 4.01
N PHE A 37 -15.60 -0.84 2.84
CA PHE A 37 -15.72 -1.69 1.65
C PHE A 37 -14.97 -3.02 1.82
N LEU A 38 -13.75 -3.00 2.36
CA LEU A 38 -12.96 -4.22 2.60
C LEU A 38 -13.59 -5.14 3.65
N ASP A 39 -14.20 -4.56 4.68
CA ASP A 39 -14.96 -5.27 5.70
C ASP A 39 -16.22 -5.93 5.09
N ARG A 40 -16.96 -5.18 4.28
CA ARG A 40 -18.16 -5.66 3.57
C ARG A 40 -17.86 -6.79 2.58
N GLU A 41 -16.71 -6.77 1.91
CA GLU A 41 -16.29 -7.87 1.01
C GLU A 41 -15.75 -9.10 1.76
N GLY A 42 -15.56 -9.04 3.09
CA GLY A 42 -14.98 -10.14 3.87
C GLY A 42 -13.52 -10.42 3.52
N ARG A 43 -12.83 -9.47 2.89
CA ARG A 43 -11.46 -9.63 2.38
C ARG A 43 -10.44 -9.31 3.46
N MET A 44 -10.35 -10.20 4.45
CA MET A 44 -9.48 -10.03 5.62
C MET A 44 -8.00 -9.81 5.26
N ARG A 45 -7.52 -10.43 4.17
CA ARG A 45 -6.15 -10.24 3.67
C ARG A 45 -5.90 -8.82 3.19
N ASP A 46 -6.84 -8.27 2.43
CA ASP A 46 -6.72 -6.92 1.86
C ASP A 46 -6.91 -5.86 2.93
N ARG A 47 -7.79 -6.11 3.92
CA ARG A 47 -7.93 -5.27 5.11
C ARG A 47 -6.64 -5.22 5.92
N ALA A 48 -6.00 -6.36 6.19
CA ALA A 48 -4.73 -6.41 6.91
C ALA A 48 -3.58 -5.70 6.15
N LEU A 49 -3.51 -5.88 4.83
CA LEU A 49 -2.52 -5.17 4.00
C LEU A 49 -2.78 -3.66 3.96
N PHE A 50 -4.04 -3.25 3.93
CA PHE A 50 -4.42 -1.84 3.97
C PHE A 50 -4.07 -1.20 5.31
N ASP A 51 -4.44 -1.85 6.43
CA ASP A 51 -4.09 -1.41 7.78
C ASP A 51 -2.56 -1.29 7.94
N PHE A 52 -1.80 -2.30 7.46
CA PHE A 52 -0.34 -2.27 7.47
C PHE A 52 0.24 -1.13 6.61
N ALA A 53 -0.33 -0.87 5.43
CA ALA A 53 0.14 0.21 4.54
C ALA A 53 -0.13 1.61 5.10
N ILE A 54 -1.23 1.78 5.86
CA ILE A 54 -1.53 3.03 6.56
C ILE A 54 -0.59 3.20 7.77
N ASP A 55 -0.38 2.14 8.56
CA ASP A 55 0.53 2.14 9.71
C ASP A 55 1.99 2.41 9.28
N SER A 56 2.41 1.80 8.17
CA SER A 56 3.75 1.97 7.56
C SER A 56 4.04 3.41 7.08
N LYS A 57 3.05 4.30 7.04
CA LYS A 57 3.21 5.69 6.57
C LYS A 57 2.87 6.75 7.62
N LEU A 58 2.26 6.37 8.74
CA LEU A 58 2.14 7.20 9.95
C LEU A 58 3.40 7.17 10.82
N ARG A 59 4.32 6.22 10.57
CA ARG A 59 5.63 6.12 11.22
C ARG A 59 6.80 6.15 10.22
N GLY A 60 6.68 6.98 9.19
CA GLY A 60 7.83 7.35 8.36
C GLY A 60 8.78 8.26 9.13
N CYS A 61 9.43 7.74 10.18
CA CYS A 61 10.70 8.23 10.73
C CYS A 61 11.34 7.27 11.76
N ASP A 62 11.33 5.94 11.53
CA ASP A 62 12.33 5.07 12.18
C ASP A 62 12.44 3.70 11.47
N LEU A 63 13.10 3.68 10.30
CA LEU A 63 14.10 2.68 9.91
C LEU A 63 14.85 3.15 8.66
#